data_AF-A0A9D6Y3L7-F1
#
_entry.id   AF-A0A9D6Y3L7-F1
#
_cell.length_a   1.000
_cell.length_b   1.000
_cell.length_c   1.000
_cell.angle_alpha   90.00
_cell.angle_beta   90.00
_cell.angle_gamma   90.00
#
_symmetry.space_group_name_H-M   'P 1'
#
loop_
_entity.id
_entity.type
_entity.pdbx_description
1 polymer ?
#
loop_
_entity_poly.entity_id
_entity_poly.type
_entity_poly.pdbx_seq_one_letter_code
_entity_poly.pdbx_strand_id
1 'polypeptide(L)'
;MRRMSFLRMLPRLIGFGLLAAAVVQEMRKPAPARTWNGKVAGFVPYDLRLPTLHRLRDAYYNPTNSNLFTPQPFGVGWTINFATVYRFLRGLSERATEGQRPPGR
;
A
#
# COMPACT_ATOMS: atom_id res chain seq x y z
N MET A 1 -13.61 -18.59 -27.61
CA MET A 1 -12.45 -18.02 -26.88
C MET A 1 -12.95 -17.10 -25.77
N ARG A 2 -12.87 -17.50 -24.49
CA ARG A 2 -13.39 -16.74 -23.32
C ARG A 2 -12.34 -16.65 -22.20
N ARG A 3 -11.07 -16.39 -22.56
CA ARG A 3 -9.91 -16.45 -21.63
C ARG A 3 -9.38 -15.10 -21.13
N MET A 4 -9.87 -13.97 -21.63
CA MET A 4 -9.31 -12.64 -21.27
C MET A 4 -10.02 -11.93 -20.10
N SER A 5 -11.18 -12.39 -19.63
CA SER A 5 -11.89 -11.75 -18.49
C SER A 5 -11.44 -12.25 -17.12
N PHE A 6 -10.95 -13.50 -17.02
CA PHE A 6 -10.59 -14.12 -15.74
C PHE A 6 -9.37 -13.46 -15.08
N LEU A 7 -8.35 -13.10 -15.87
CA LEU A 7 -7.14 -12.45 -15.37
C LEU A 7 -7.42 -11.08 -14.74
N ARG A 8 -8.42 -10.34 -15.24
CA ARG A 8 -8.83 -9.05 -14.68
C ARG A 8 -9.57 -9.20 -13.34
N MET A 9 -10.09 -10.40 -13.05
CA MET A 9 -10.80 -10.70 -11.81
C MET A 9 -9.86 -11.14 -10.69
N LEU A 10 -8.69 -11.67 -11.05
CA LEU A 10 -7.76 -12.28 -10.11
C LEU A 10 -7.33 -11.33 -8.96
N PRO A 11 -6.97 -10.05 -9.21
CA PRO A 11 -6.59 -9.14 -8.10
C PRO A 11 -7.75 -8.88 -7.14
N ARG A 12 -8.98 -8.79 -7.66
CA ARG A 12 -10.18 -8.62 -6.84
C ARG A 12 -10.42 -9.85 -5.97
N LEU A 13 -10.32 -11.05 -6.54
CA LEU A 13 -10.46 -12.29 -5.79
C LEU A 13 -9.39 -12.42 -4.69
N ILE A 14 -8.14 -12.08 -5.01
CA ILE A 14 -7.06 -12.06 -4.02
C ILE A 14 -7.38 -11.05 -2.92
N GLY A 15 -7.78 -9.82 -3.27
CA GLY A 15 -8.16 -8.79 -2.31
C GLY A 15 -9.31 -9.21 -1.39
N PHE A 16 -10.39 -9.76 -1.95
CA PHE A 16 -11.52 -10.27 -1.18
C PHE A 16 -11.12 -11.47 -0.31
N GLY A 17 -10.29 -12.38 -0.82
CA GLY A 17 -9.78 -13.52 -0.06
C GLY A 17 -8.93 -13.07 1.14
N LEU A 18 -8.06 -12.09 0.95
CA LEU A 18 -7.26 -11.51 2.02
C LEU A 18 -8.12 -10.78 3.06
N LEU A 19 -9.14 -10.05 2.62
CA LEU A 19 -10.09 -9.39 3.52
C LEU A 19 -10.87 -10.42 4.35
N ALA A 20 -11.39 -11.46 3.71
CA ALA A 20 -12.08 -12.54 4.40
C ALA A 20 -11.16 -13.26 5.39
N ALA A 21 -9.91 -13.53 5.02
CA ALA A 21 -8.91 -14.13 5.91
C ALA A 21 -8.65 -13.24 7.14
N ALA A 22 -8.53 -11.93 6.98
CA ALA A 22 -8.38 -10.99 8.09
C ALA A 22 -9.59 -11.01 9.05
N VAL A 23 -10.81 -11.03 8.50
CA VAL A 23 -12.03 -11.12 9.31
C VAL A 23 -12.09 -12.44 10.07
N VAL A 24 -11.81 -13.57 9.41
CA VAL A 24 -11.78 -14.90 10.04
C VAL A 24 -10.70 -14.96 11.14
N GLN A 25 -9.53 -14.37 10.90
CA GLN A 25 -8.45 -14.28 11.88
C GLN A 25 -8.89 -13.55 13.16
N GLU A 26 -9.64 -12.45 13.05
CA GLU A 26 -10.18 -11.74 14.22
C GLU A 26 -11.33 -12.49 14.89
N MET A 27 -12.23 -13.10 14.11
CA MET A 27 -13.35 -13.86 14.66
C MET A 27 -12.92 -15.09 15.45
N ARG A 28 -11.79 -15.72 15.09
CA ARG A 28 -11.17 -16.82 15.85
C ARG A 28 -10.61 -16.40 17.20
N LYS A 29 -10.34 -15.12 17.42
CA LYS A 29 -9.89 -14.60 18.72
C LYS A 29 -11.10 -14.45 19.66
N PRO A 30 -10.93 -14.65 20.98
CA PRO A 30 -11.96 -14.28 21.95
C PRO A 30 -12.27 -12.79 21.84
N ALA A 31 -13.53 -12.40 22.07
CA ALA A 31 -14.01 -11.02 21.88
C ALA A 31 -13.09 -9.92 22.45
N PRO A 32 -12.56 -10.02 23.69
CA PRO A 32 -11.68 -9.00 24.25
C PRO A 32 -10.28 -8.93 23.59
N ALA A 33 -9.85 -9.98 22.88
CA ALA A 33 -8.55 -10.02 22.20
C ALA A 33 -8.62 -9.55 20.74
N ARG A 34 -9.81 -9.18 20.24
CA ARG A 34 -9.99 -8.71 18.86
C ARG A 34 -9.47 -7.30 18.71
N THR A 35 -8.52 -7.12 17.80
CA THR A 35 -7.88 -5.82 17.55
C THR A 35 -8.39 -5.18 16.26
N TRP A 36 -8.96 -5.98 15.35
CA TRP A 36 -9.42 -5.54 14.02
C TRP A 36 -8.32 -4.88 13.17
N ASN A 37 -7.06 -5.13 13.51
CA ASN A 37 -5.88 -4.69 12.78
C ASN A 37 -4.73 -5.68 13.01
N GLY A 38 -3.84 -5.81 12.04
CA GLY A 38 -2.72 -6.76 12.10
C GLY A 38 -2.14 -7.07 10.73
N LYS A 39 -1.64 -8.31 10.57
CA LYS A 39 -1.14 -8.84 9.30
C LYS A 39 -1.71 -10.22 9.01
N VAL A 40 -2.17 -10.45 7.79
CA VAL A 40 -2.52 -11.78 7.27
C VAL A 40 -1.21 -12.49 6.89
N ALA A 41 -1.05 -13.73 7.35
CA ALA A 41 0.14 -14.56 7.13
C ALA A 41 1.47 -13.86 7.54
N GLY A 42 1.42 -12.91 8.49
CA GLY A 42 2.60 -12.18 8.97
C GLY A 42 3.14 -11.09 8.04
N PHE A 43 2.61 -10.96 6.82
CA PHE A 43 3.16 -10.04 5.80
C PHE A 43 2.16 -8.98 5.34
N VAL A 44 0.94 -9.38 4.95
CA VAL A 44 -0.04 -8.46 4.34
C VAL A 44 -0.76 -7.67 5.44
N PRO A 45 -0.54 -6.35 5.57
CA PRO A 45 -1.17 -5.59 6.65
C PRO A 45 -2.68 -5.42 6.40
N TYR A 46 -3.44 -5.36 7.48
CA TYR A 46 -4.86 -5.00 7.45
C TYR A 46 -5.22 -4.08 8.62
N ASP A 47 -6.16 -3.17 8.38
CA ASP A 47 -6.82 -2.37 9.42
C ASP A 47 -8.29 -2.23 9.04
N LEU A 48 -9.19 -2.84 9.83
CA LEU A 48 -10.64 -2.83 9.62
C LEU A 48 -11.33 -1.77 10.49
N ARG A 49 -10.56 -0.92 11.18
CA ARG A 49 -11.08 0.20 11.96
C ARG A 49 -11.27 1.40 11.04
N LEU A 50 -12.30 2.20 11.30
CA LEU A 50 -12.50 3.46 10.59
C LEU A 50 -11.23 4.33 10.69
N PRO A 51 -10.65 4.76 9.55
CA PRO A 51 -9.43 5.55 9.56
C PRO A 51 -9.72 6.98 10.02
N THR A 52 -8.73 7.62 10.64
CA THR A 52 -8.75 9.06 10.88
C THR A 52 -8.18 9.80 9.68
N LEU A 53 -8.54 11.08 9.52
CA LEU A 53 -7.97 11.94 8.47
C LEU A 53 -6.43 12.01 8.56
N HIS A 54 -5.90 12.01 9.78
CA HIS A 54 -4.46 11.96 10.02
C HIS A 54 -3.83 10.70 9.45
N ARG A 55 -4.40 9.51 9.69
CA ARG A 55 -3.89 8.25 9.15
C ARG A 55 -3.98 8.17 7.63
N LEU A 56 -5.03 8.74 7.04
CA LEU A 56 -5.15 8.85 5.58
C LEU A 56 -3.99 9.69 5.03
N ARG A 57 -3.78 10.89 5.58
CA ARG A 57 -2.67 11.77 5.17
C ARG A 57 -1.32 11.07 5.33
N ASP A 58 -1.06 10.43 6.46
CA ASP A 58 0.21 9.75 6.71
C ASP A 58 0.47 8.57 5.78
N ALA A 59 -0.57 7.82 5.43
CA ALA A 59 -0.42 6.66 4.57
C ALA A 59 -0.09 7.09 3.12
N TYR A 60 -0.76 8.12 2.62
CA TYR A 60 -0.62 8.56 1.22
C TYR A 60 0.45 9.63 1.00
N TYR A 61 0.72 10.50 1.98
CA TYR A 61 1.66 11.60 1.85
C TYR A 61 2.37 11.88 3.18
N ASN A 62 3.44 11.13 3.42
CA ASN A 62 4.32 11.35 4.55
C ASN A 62 5.75 11.63 4.07
N PRO A 63 6.22 12.88 4.10
CA PRO A 63 7.55 13.25 3.62
C PRO A 63 8.68 12.78 4.55
N THR A 64 8.39 12.45 5.82
CA THR A 64 9.40 11.94 6.76
C THR A 64 9.61 10.43 6.64
N ASN A 65 8.66 9.71 6.04
CA ASN A 65 8.75 8.28 5.78
C ASN A 65 9.36 8.01 4.40
N SER A 66 10.50 7.33 4.35
CA SER A 66 11.19 6.98 3.10
C SER A 66 10.63 5.75 2.40
N ASN A 67 9.71 5.00 3.03
CA ASN A 67 9.10 3.83 2.42
C ASN A 67 8.17 4.24 1.27
N LEU A 68 8.24 3.50 0.16
CA LEU A 68 7.34 3.67 -0.98
C LEU A 68 5.96 3.06 -0.68
N PHE A 69 5.95 1.87 -0.10
CA PHE A 69 4.74 1.17 0.29
C PHE A 69 4.45 1.39 1.77
N THR A 70 3.23 1.82 2.07
CA THR A 70 2.74 2.05 3.44
C THR A 70 1.54 1.14 3.69
N PRO A 71 1.29 0.69 4.94
CA PRO A 71 0.09 -0.06 5.26
C PRO A 71 -1.17 0.70 4.86
N GLN A 72 -2.14 0.00 4.27
CA GLN A 72 -3.40 0.63 3.89
C GLN A 72 -4.16 1.10 5.15
N PRO A 73 -4.62 2.37 5.20
CA PRO A 73 -5.23 2.92 6.42
C PRO A 73 -6.61 2.31 6.72
N PHE A 74 -7.26 1.71 5.71
CA PHE A 74 -8.50 0.95 5.86
C PHE A 74 -8.62 -0.17 4.82
N GLY A 75 -8.86 -1.39 5.27
CA GLY A 75 -8.93 -2.60 4.44
C GLY A 75 -7.68 -3.47 4.59
N VAL A 76 -7.22 -4.06 3.50
CA VAL A 76 -6.10 -5.01 3.46
C VAL A 76 -5.12 -4.65 2.34
N GLY A 77 -3.83 -4.80 2.61
CA GLY A 77 -2.75 -4.54 1.67
C GLY A 77 -2.01 -3.22 1.92
N TRP A 78 -1.35 -2.74 0.88
CA TRP A 78 -0.48 -1.57 0.93
C TRP A 78 -1.01 -0.47 0.03
N THR A 79 -0.67 0.77 0.39
CA THR A 79 -0.82 1.94 -0.46
C THR A 79 0.54 2.54 -0.79
N ILE A 80 0.56 3.63 -1.55
CA ILE A 80 1.74 4.31 -2.03
C ILE A 80 1.90 5.64 -1.30
N ASN A 81 3.10 5.90 -0.80
CA ASN A 81 3.50 7.21 -0.30
C ASN A 81 3.95 8.10 -1.46
N PHE A 82 3.08 9.03 -1.86
CA PHE A 82 3.33 9.94 -2.97
C PHE A 82 4.49 10.91 -2.72
N ALA A 83 4.83 11.21 -1.45
CA ALA A 83 6.00 12.03 -1.14
C ALA A 83 7.31 11.33 -1.57
N THR A 84 7.40 10.01 -1.36
CA THR A 84 8.53 9.18 -1.81
C THR A 84 8.57 9.10 -3.32
N VAL A 85 7.43 8.89 -3.98
CA VAL A 85 7.34 8.88 -5.45
C VAL A 85 7.85 10.19 -6.04
N TYR A 86 7.39 11.33 -5.50
CA TYR A 86 7.82 12.64 -5.98
C TYR A 86 9.34 12.85 -5.85
N ARG A 87 9.91 12.51 -4.70
CA ARG A 87 11.37 12.58 -4.49
C ARG A 87 12.15 11.70 -5.48
N PHE A 88 11.65 10.50 -5.74
CA PHE A 88 12.27 9.59 -6.70
C PHE A 88 12.25 10.17 -8.12
N LEU A 89 11.09 10.66 -8.57
CA LEU A 89 10.94 11.27 -9.90
C LEU A 89 11.80 12.54 -10.06
N ARG A 90 11.89 13.36 -9.02
CA ARG A 90 12.76 14.55 -9.02
C ARG A 90 14.23 14.17 -9.19
N GLY A 91 14.72 13.18 -8.44
CA GLY A 91 16.09 12.71 -8.56
C GLY A 91 16.40 12.10 -9.94
N LEU A 92 15.43 11.46 -10.58
CA LEU A 92 15.57 11.00 -11.97
C LEU A 92 15.68 12.16 -12.96
N SER A 93 14.87 13.20 -12.81
CA SER A 93 14.90 14.39 -13.67
C SER A 93 16.23 15.16 -13.58
N GLU A 94 16.76 15.31 -12.37
CA GLU A 94 18.04 15.97 -12.12
C GLU A 94 19.19 15.22 -12.81
N ARG A 95 19.23 13.88 -12.70
CA ARG A 95 20.22 13.03 -13.40
C ARG A 95 20.12 13.11 -14.92
N ALA A 96 18.89 13.10 -15.45
CA ALA A 96 18.66 13.23 -16.89
C ALA A 96 19.15 14.58 -17.41
N THR A 97 18.94 15.65 -16.64
CA THR A 97 19.39 17.01 -16.98
C THR A 97 20.91 17.14 -16.90
N GLU A 98 21.54 16.51 -15.91
CA GLU A 98 23.00 16.54 -15.72
C GLU A 98 23.74 15.75 -16.80
N GLY A 99 23.22 14.59 -17.20
CA GLY A 99 23.77 13.79 -18.31
C GLY A 99 23.65 14.45 -19.69
N GLN A 100 22.73 15.43 -19.85
CA GLN A 100 22.53 16.17 -21.09
C GLN A 100 23.44 17.41 -21.21
N ARG A 101 24.17 17.79 -20.15
CA ARG A 101 25.05 18.95 -20.17
C ARG A 101 26.31 18.60 -21.00
N PRO A 102 26.54 19.22 -22.18
CA PRO A 102 27.74 18.94 -22.95
C PRO A 102 28.99 19.31 -22.12
N PRO A 103 30.10 18.56 -22.22
CA PRO A 103 31.35 18.94 -21.58
C PRO A 103 31.72 20.34 -22.09
N GLY A 104 31.89 21.28 -21.15
CA GLY A 104 32.24 22.66 -21.45
C GLY A 104 33.52 22.73 -22.29
N ARG A 105 33.48 23.55 -23.34
CA ARG A 105 34.66 23.99 -24.10
C ARG A 105 35.54 24.90 -23.25
#